data_AF-A0A965ADZ7-F1
#
_entry.id   AF-A0A965ADZ7-F1
#
_cell.length_a   1.000
_cell.length_b   1.000
_cell.length_c   1.000
_cell.angle_alpha   90.00
_cell.angle_beta   90.00
_cell.angle_gamma   90.00
#
_symmetry.space_group_name_H-M   'P 1'
#
loop_
_entity.id
_entity.type
_entity.pdbx_description
1 polymer ?
#
loop_
_entity_poly.entity_id
_entity_poly.type
_entity_poly.pdbx_seq_one_letter_code
_entity_poly.pdbx_strand_id
1 'polypeptide(L)'
;MTRLLPTMNLYSSNARWKWFVLAASVFISIGSIFYTNVLVNQLKEQEKQQIQLYAKTLEFTVNENDASSENINFITQEILFQNNSIPIIITDENEKVIDFRNLKLKDEWPAVQKERYLINEIAVMKDTYEPIRISLKDNGEEFAVQYVYYKNSFLLAQLIAYPYIQLSVIAIFAFISYLAFNYSKEAEQNRLWVGLAKETAHQLGTPLSSLMAWVEVMRDDPDLKNRNIAEELEKDIRKLTIVTERFSSIGSVPVLKQENVVSLINNVVNYLRPRLSAKVRIDVYTLSENISAYVHAPLFEWVLENLCKNAVDAMSS
;
A
#
# COMPACT_ATOMS: atom_id res chain seq x y z
N MET A 1 -3.26 -42.98 -18.83
CA MET A 1 -3.28 -41.94 -19.88
C MET A 1 -4.10 -40.76 -19.34
N THR A 2 -3.50 -39.97 -18.46
CA THR A 2 -4.13 -38.84 -17.78
C THR A 2 -3.73 -37.56 -18.52
N ARG A 3 -4.70 -36.97 -19.22
CA ARG A 3 -4.56 -35.67 -19.88
C ARG A 3 -4.37 -34.61 -18.80
N LEU A 4 -3.14 -34.12 -18.63
CA LEU A 4 -2.86 -32.89 -17.90
C LEU A 4 -3.56 -31.75 -18.65
N LEU A 5 -4.51 -31.09 -17.98
CA LEU A 5 -5.12 -29.86 -18.48
C LEU A 5 -4.00 -28.84 -18.78
N PRO A 6 -4.07 -28.11 -19.89
CA PRO A 6 -3.10 -27.07 -20.17
C PRO A 6 -3.30 -26.00 -19.09
N THR A 7 -2.34 -25.90 -18.16
CA THR A 7 -2.24 -24.75 -17.27
C THR A 7 -2.05 -23.55 -18.18
N MET A 8 -3.11 -22.76 -18.37
CA MET A 8 -3.03 -21.52 -19.13
C MET A 8 -1.93 -20.68 -18.49
N ASN A 9 -0.84 -20.54 -19.23
CA ASN A 9 0.31 -19.75 -18.84
C ASN A 9 -0.10 -18.27 -18.91
N LEU A 10 -0.85 -17.81 -17.89
CA LEU A 10 -1.23 -16.41 -17.68
C LEU A 10 -0.02 -15.50 -17.41
N TYR A 11 1.18 -16.05 -17.42
CA TYR A 11 2.41 -15.39 -16.99
C TYR A 11 3.26 -14.85 -18.15
N SER A 12 2.96 -15.18 -19.40
CA SER A 12 3.69 -14.61 -20.54
C SER A 12 3.06 -13.29 -21.00
N SER A 13 3.63 -12.19 -20.51
CA SER A 13 3.80 -10.94 -21.27
C SER A 13 2.65 -10.56 -22.22
N ASN A 14 1.63 -9.88 -21.70
CA ASN A 14 0.86 -8.95 -22.51
C ASN A 14 0.53 -7.74 -21.65
N ALA A 15 1.28 -6.64 -21.85
CA ALA A 15 0.98 -5.35 -21.22
C ALA A 15 -0.49 -4.93 -21.41
N ARG A 16 -1.12 -5.40 -22.50
CA ARG A 16 -2.54 -5.22 -22.81
C ARG A 16 -3.50 -5.80 -21.76
N TRP A 17 -3.18 -6.92 -21.12
CA TRP A 17 -4.04 -7.51 -20.10
C TRP A 17 -4.13 -6.63 -18.85
N LYS A 18 -3.01 -6.00 -18.45
CA LYS A 18 -3.00 -5.05 -17.33
C LYS A 18 -3.95 -3.86 -17.59
N TRP A 19 -3.92 -3.33 -18.82
CA TRP A 19 -4.82 -2.27 -19.24
C TRP A 19 -6.28 -2.71 -19.31
N PHE A 20 -6.54 -3.95 -19.75
CA PHE A 20 -7.90 -4.51 -19.75
C PHE A 20 -8.45 -4.63 -18.32
N VAL A 21 -7.67 -5.19 -17.39
CA VAL A 21 -8.07 -5.30 -15.98
C VAL A 21 -8.30 -3.91 -15.38
N LEU A 22 -7.41 -2.95 -15.62
CA LEU A 22 -7.58 -1.57 -15.16
C LEU A 22 -8.87 -0.95 -15.70
N ALA A 23 -9.12 -1.07 -17.00
CA ALA A 23 -10.32 -0.53 -17.64
C ALA A 23 -11.60 -1.18 -17.08
N ALA A 24 -11.59 -2.50 -16.87
CA ALA A 24 -12.69 -3.22 -16.25
C ALA A 24 -12.94 -2.75 -14.81
N SER A 25 -11.89 -2.59 -14.00
CA SER A 25 -12.01 -2.08 -12.62
C SER A 25 -12.57 -0.66 -12.57
N VAL A 26 -12.13 0.22 -13.47
CA VAL A 26 -12.66 1.59 -13.58
C VAL A 26 -14.13 1.56 -14.00
N PHE A 27 -14.48 0.76 -15.00
CA PHE A 27 -15.86 0.63 -15.46
C PHE A 27 -16.80 0.12 -14.35
N ILE A 28 -16.38 -0.91 -13.62
CA ILE A 28 -17.13 -1.44 -12.47
C ILE A 28 -17.28 -0.37 -11.38
N SER A 29 -16.22 0.40 -11.10
CA SER A 29 -16.25 1.46 -10.08
C SER A 29 -17.22 2.58 -10.45
N ILE A 30 -17.17 3.05 -11.70
CA ILE A 30 -18.09 4.07 -12.22
C ILE A 30 -19.53 3.56 -12.20
N GLY A 31 -19.76 2.34 -12.69
CA GLY A 31 -21.09 1.72 -12.68
C GLY A 31 -21.65 1.57 -11.28
N SER A 32 -20.82 1.17 -10.31
CA SER A 32 -21.22 1.05 -8.90
C SER A 32 -21.60 2.41 -8.30
N ILE A 33 -20.76 3.45 -8.48
CA ILE A 33 -21.07 4.80 -7.98
C ILE A 33 -22.36 5.32 -8.61
N PHE A 34 -22.49 5.16 -9.93
CA PHE A 34 -23.68 5.61 -10.67
C PHE A 34 -24.95 4.95 -10.13
N TYR A 35 -24.94 3.61 -9.99
CA TYR A 35 -26.08 2.88 -9.47
C TYR A 35 -26.42 3.28 -8.03
N THR A 36 -25.42 3.41 -7.15
CA THR A 36 -25.67 3.86 -5.78
C THR A 36 -26.21 5.29 -5.73
N ASN A 37 -25.72 6.21 -6.55
CA ASN A 37 -26.24 7.58 -6.61
C ASN A 37 -27.72 7.62 -7.05
N VAL A 38 -28.11 6.76 -8.00
CA VAL A 38 -29.52 6.62 -8.38
C VAL A 38 -30.35 6.15 -7.18
N LEU A 39 -29.91 5.12 -6.47
CA LEU A 39 -30.61 4.60 -5.29
C LEU A 39 -30.71 5.63 -4.16
N VAL A 40 -29.60 6.33 -3.89
CA VAL A 40 -29.54 7.42 -2.89
C VAL A 40 -30.54 8.51 -3.22
N ASN A 41 -30.60 8.96 -4.48
CA ASN A 41 -31.54 10.01 -4.87
C ASN A 41 -33.00 9.56 -4.76
N GLN A 42 -33.31 8.30 -5.10
CA GLN A 42 -34.65 7.75 -4.91
C GLN A 42 -35.04 7.72 -3.43
N LEU A 43 -34.15 7.25 -2.55
CA LEU A 43 -34.37 7.22 -1.11
C LEU A 43 -34.48 8.63 -0.52
N LYS A 44 -33.67 9.57 -0.99
CA LYS A 44 -33.71 10.98 -0.58
C LYS A 44 -35.09 11.61 -0.86
N GLU A 45 -35.62 11.39 -2.06
CA GLU A 45 -36.96 11.87 -2.41
C GLU A 45 -38.06 11.17 -1.60
N GLN A 46 -37.92 9.88 -1.32
CA GLN A 46 -38.85 9.15 -0.43
C GLN A 46 -38.84 9.70 1.00
N GLU A 47 -37.66 9.93 1.59
CA GLU A 47 -37.55 10.53 2.94
C GLU A 47 -38.15 11.95 2.97
N LYS A 48 -37.93 12.74 1.91
CA LYS A 48 -38.53 14.08 1.78
C LYS A 48 -40.05 14.02 1.71
N GLN A 49 -40.62 13.12 0.90
CA GLN A 49 -42.07 12.93 0.82
C GLN A 49 -42.66 12.47 2.16
N GLN A 50 -41.96 11.58 2.87
CA GLN A 50 -42.37 11.11 4.19
C GLN A 50 -42.42 12.25 5.21
N ILE A 51 -41.43 13.15 5.21
CA ILE A 51 -41.43 14.31 6.11
C ILE A 51 -42.45 15.36 5.70
N GLN A 52 -42.68 15.59 4.40
CA GLN A 52 -43.75 16.47 3.96
C GLN A 52 -45.12 15.97 4.39
N LEU A 53 -45.36 14.65 4.32
CA LEU A 53 -46.58 14.04 4.82
C LEU A 53 -46.68 14.21 6.34
N TYR A 54 -45.60 13.92 7.08
CA TYR A 54 -45.53 14.11 8.53
C TYR A 54 -45.89 15.55 8.95
N ALA A 55 -45.29 16.55 8.31
CA ALA A 55 -45.55 17.96 8.61
C ALA A 55 -46.99 18.38 8.28
N LYS A 56 -47.55 17.91 7.16
CA LYS A 56 -48.95 18.15 6.79
C LYS A 56 -49.92 17.52 7.78
N THR A 57 -49.63 16.31 8.24
CA THR A 57 -50.46 15.65 9.25
C THR A 57 -50.39 16.39 10.58
N LEU A 58 -49.21 16.85 10.99
CA LEU A 58 -49.05 17.68 12.19
C LEU A 58 -49.84 19.00 12.07
N GLU A 59 -49.73 19.70 10.94
CA GLU A 59 -50.50 20.94 10.66
C GLU A 59 -52.02 20.68 10.70
N PHE A 60 -52.48 19.55 10.16
CA PHE A 60 -53.89 19.16 10.19
C PHE A 60 -54.36 18.86 11.63
N THR A 61 -53.61 18.06 12.39
CA THR A 61 -53.96 17.67 13.75
C THR A 61 -54.01 18.86 14.72
N VAL A 62 -53.15 19.86 14.54
CA VAL A 62 -53.13 21.02 15.45
C VAL A 62 -54.21 22.05 15.10
N ASN A 63 -54.66 22.11 13.84
CA ASN A 63 -55.68 23.08 13.39
C ASN A 63 -57.12 22.56 13.47
N GLU A 64 -57.34 21.24 13.60
CA GLU A 64 -58.69 20.70 13.83
C GLU A 64 -59.03 20.63 15.32
N ASN A 65 -60.03 21.41 15.74
CA ASN A 65 -60.50 21.50 17.13
C ASN A 65 -61.42 20.34 17.58
N ASP A 66 -61.76 19.41 16.68
CA ASP A 66 -62.73 18.34 16.95
C ASP A 66 -62.00 17.03 17.29
N ALA A 67 -61.49 16.96 18.53
CA ALA A 67 -60.74 15.82 19.08
C ALA A 67 -61.57 14.53 19.29
N SER A 68 -62.71 14.40 18.61
CA SER A 68 -63.72 13.34 18.80
C SER A 68 -63.94 12.45 17.57
N SER A 69 -62.91 12.20 16.75
CA SER A 69 -63.00 11.18 15.70
C SER A 69 -61.88 10.14 15.82
N GLU A 70 -62.26 8.85 15.87
CA GLU A 70 -61.34 7.71 15.72
C GLU A 70 -60.39 7.88 14.51
N ASN A 71 -60.79 8.69 13.53
CA ASN A 71 -60.03 9.08 12.35
C ASN A 71 -58.75 9.87 12.68
N ILE A 72 -58.76 10.80 13.63
CA ILE A 72 -57.54 11.55 14.02
C ILE A 72 -56.55 10.63 14.73
N ASN A 73 -57.04 9.72 15.60
CA ASN A 73 -56.18 8.71 16.23
C ASN A 73 -55.60 7.73 15.21
N PHE A 74 -56.39 7.28 14.23
CA PHE A 74 -55.92 6.42 13.14
C PHE A 74 -54.88 7.11 12.26
N ILE A 75 -55.12 8.35 11.83
CA ILE A 75 -54.17 9.15 11.03
C ILE A 75 -52.89 9.46 11.82
N THR A 76 -53.01 9.75 13.11
CA THR A 76 -51.87 9.99 14.00
C THR A 76 -51.05 8.71 14.21
N GLN A 77 -51.69 7.56 14.43
CA GLN A 77 -51.00 6.28 14.63
C GLN A 77 -50.36 5.74 13.36
N GLU A 78 -51.03 5.83 12.21
CA GLU A 78 -50.55 5.23 10.96
C GLU A 78 -49.53 6.12 10.22
N ILE A 79 -49.51 7.43 10.46
CA ILE A 79 -48.65 8.39 9.74
C ILE A 79 -47.60 9.06 10.64
N LEU A 80 -47.98 9.58 11.83
CA LEU A 80 -47.01 10.27 12.72
C LEU A 80 -46.05 9.30 13.42
N PHE A 81 -46.46 8.06 13.73
CA PHE A 81 -45.61 7.08 14.42
C PHE A 81 -44.79 6.18 13.50
N GLN A 82 -44.93 6.28 12.17
CA GLN A 82 -44.09 5.51 11.23
C GLN A 82 -42.71 6.14 10.96
N ASN A 83 -42.51 7.43 11.27
CA ASN A 83 -41.18 8.04 11.13
C ASN A 83 -40.26 7.65 12.31
N ASN A 84 -39.64 6.47 12.20
CA ASN A 84 -38.71 5.92 13.20
C ASN A 84 -37.22 6.18 12.87
N SER A 85 -36.93 6.81 11.73
CA SER A 85 -35.57 6.84 11.18
C SER A 85 -35.06 8.24 10.82
N ILE A 86 -35.95 9.17 10.46
CA ILE A 86 -35.54 10.48 9.97
C ILE A 86 -35.51 11.47 11.15
N PRO A 87 -34.34 12.09 11.45
CA PRO A 87 -34.22 13.07 12.52
C PRO A 87 -35.02 14.33 12.23
N ILE A 88 -35.83 14.74 13.20
CA ILE A 88 -36.67 15.94 13.12
C ILE A 88 -36.59 16.78 14.40
N ILE A 89 -36.67 18.09 14.26
CA ILE A 89 -36.83 19.06 15.35
C ILE A 89 -37.96 20.01 14.96
N ILE A 90 -38.92 20.19 15.87
CA ILE A 90 -40.03 21.13 15.74
C ILE A 90 -39.72 22.33 16.62
N THR A 91 -39.81 23.54 16.08
CA THR A 91 -39.63 24.78 16.84
C THR A 91 -40.81 25.73 16.68
N ASP A 92 -40.89 26.70 17.58
CA ASP A 92 -41.73 27.89 17.39
C ASP A 92 -41.06 28.91 16.44
N GLU A 93 -41.71 30.05 16.26
CA GLU A 93 -41.23 31.20 15.47
C GLU A 93 -39.92 31.82 15.96
N ASN A 94 -39.54 31.59 17.22
CA ASN A 94 -38.30 32.09 17.83
C ASN A 94 -37.21 31.00 17.87
N GLU A 95 -37.39 29.92 17.10
CA GLU A 95 -36.50 28.75 17.05
C GLU A 95 -36.35 28.01 18.39
N LYS A 96 -37.28 28.21 19.31
CA LYS A 96 -37.31 27.45 20.56
C LYS A 96 -37.89 26.07 20.29
N VAL A 97 -37.16 25.04 20.72
CA VAL A 97 -37.55 23.64 20.50
C VAL A 97 -38.85 23.31 21.25
N ILE A 98 -39.82 22.80 20.51
CA ILE A 98 -41.11 22.29 20.99
C ILE A 98 -41.02 20.78 21.19
N ASP A 99 -40.57 20.05 20.17
CA ASP A 99 -40.46 18.59 20.17
C ASP A 99 -39.32 18.15 19.22
N PHE A 100 -38.82 16.93 19.40
CA PHE A 100 -37.81 16.35 18.51
C PHE A 100 -37.93 14.83 18.47
N ARG A 101 -37.54 14.21 17.34
CA ARG A 101 -37.53 12.74 17.18
C ARG A 101 -36.28 12.24 16.47
N ASN A 102 -35.93 10.98 16.74
CA ASN A 102 -34.83 10.25 16.10
C ASN A 102 -33.46 10.95 16.26
N LEU A 103 -33.28 11.68 17.37
CA LEU A 103 -32.01 12.29 17.76
C LEU A 103 -31.36 11.52 18.91
N LYS A 104 -30.02 11.52 18.92
CA LYS A 104 -29.23 10.79 19.92
C LYS A 104 -28.95 11.66 21.14
N LEU A 105 -29.99 12.02 21.88
CA LEU A 105 -29.81 12.65 23.19
C LEU A 105 -29.49 11.56 24.23
N LYS A 106 -28.53 11.82 25.10
CA LYS A 106 -28.29 10.97 26.27
C LYS A 106 -29.02 11.53 27.47
N ASP A 107 -29.70 10.66 28.22
CA ASP A 107 -30.51 11.08 29.36
C ASP A 107 -29.67 11.75 30.45
N GLU A 108 -28.42 11.32 30.62
CA GLU A 108 -27.51 11.86 31.64
C GLU A 108 -26.97 13.27 31.33
N TRP A 109 -27.22 13.81 30.13
CA TRP A 109 -26.72 15.14 29.78
C TRP A 109 -27.40 16.26 30.60
N PRO A 110 -26.64 17.24 31.12
CA PRO A 110 -27.19 18.45 31.69
C PRO A 110 -28.09 19.20 30.70
N ALA A 111 -29.10 19.92 31.20
CA ALA A 111 -30.04 20.67 30.36
C ALA A 111 -29.36 21.61 29.36
N VAL A 112 -28.33 22.36 29.81
CA VAL A 112 -27.54 23.27 28.97
C VAL A 112 -26.83 22.53 27.82
N GLN A 113 -26.36 21.30 28.07
CA GLN A 113 -25.71 20.49 27.05
C GLN A 113 -26.72 19.96 26.02
N LYS A 114 -27.92 19.54 26.48
CA LYS A 114 -29.01 19.11 25.60
C LYS A 114 -29.47 20.25 24.68
N GLU A 115 -29.66 21.44 25.24
CA GLU A 115 -30.03 22.64 24.48
C GLU A 115 -28.98 23.00 23.42
N ARG A 116 -27.69 23.02 23.80
CA ARG A 116 -26.60 23.27 22.85
C ARG A 116 -26.56 22.24 21.72
N TYR A 117 -26.79 20.96 22.03
CA TYR A 117 -26.86 19.91 21.03
C TYR A 117 -27.99 20.15 20.03
N LEU A 118 -29.19 20.48 20.52
CA LEU A 118 -30.36 20.75 19.67
C LEU A 118 -30.15 21.98 18.77
N ILE A 119 -29.58 23.07 19.30
CA ILE A 119 -29.25 24.28 18.50
C ILE A 119 -28.25 23.93 17.38
N ASN A 120 -27.22 23.16 17.69
CA ASN A 120 -26.25 22.73 16.68
C ASN A 120 -26.91 21.82 15.62
N GLU A 121 -27.80 20.92 16.03
CA GLU A 121 -28.54 20.07 15.11
C GLU A 121 -29.47 20.86 14.19
N ILE A 122 -30.17 21.89 14.71
CA ILE A 122 -30.96 22.81 13.88
C ILE A 122 -30.08 23.47 12.82
N ALA A 123 -28.88 23.94 13.19
CA ALA A 123 -27.96 24.55 12.23
C ALA A 123 -27.53 23.57 11.12
N VAL A 124 -27.24 22.31 11.47
CA VAL A 124 -26.92 21.26 10.49
C VAL A 124 -28.12 20.93 9.60
N MET A 125 -29.32 20.86 10.18
CA MET A 125 -30.56 20.59 9.43
C MET A 125 -30.85 21.71 8.43
N LYS A 126 -30.67 22.97 8.82
CA LYS A 126 -30.81 24.14 7.91
C LYS A 126 -29.85 24.11 6.73
N ASP A 127 -28.62 23.64 6.94
CA ASP A 127 -27.64 23.48 5.86
C ASP A 127 -27.98 22.30 4.94
N THR A 128 -28.70 21.30 5.46
CA THR A 128 -29.09 20.12 4.68
C THR A 128 -30.33 20.37 3.82
N TYR A 129 -31.38 20.94 4.42
CA TYR A 129 -32.68 21.19 3.79
C TYR A 129 -33.36 22.46 4.31
N GLU A 130 -34.20 23.07 3.48
CA GLU A 130 -35.11 24.12 3.93
C GLU A 130 -36.15 23.56 4.92
N PRO A 131 -36.41 24.25 6.04
CA PRO A 131 -37.40 23.79 7.02
C PRO A 131 -38.82 23.86 6.45
N ILE A 132 -39.67 22.93 6.89
CA ILE A 132 -41.09 22.94 6.51
C ILE A 132 -41.84 23.84 7.49
N ARG A 133 -42.52 24.85 6.95
CA ARG A 133 -43.38 25.76 7.73
C ARG A 133 -44.73 25.10 8.00
N ILE A 134 -45.18 25.15 9.25
CA ILE A 134 -46.51 24.75 9.71
C ILE A 134 -47.25 25.99 10.19
N SER A 135 -48.46 26.20 9.69
CA SER A 135 -49.28 27.37 10.01
C SER A 135 -50.32 26.98 11.05
N LEU A 136 -50.31 27.65 12.21
CA LEU A 136 -51.30 27.44 13.26
C LEU A 136 -52.44 28.44 13.07
N LYS A 137 -53.66 27.95 12.87
CA LYS A 137 -54.83 28.75 12.54
C LYS A 137 -55.94 28.55 13.56
N ASP A 138 -56.57 29.65 13.97
CA ASP A 138 -57.79 29.64 14.77
C ASP A 138 -58.88 30.39 13.97
N ASN A 139 -60.03 29.77 13.79
CA ASN A 139 -61.14 30.28 12.96
C ASN A 139 -60.74 30.75 11.54
N GLY A 140 -59.66 30.19 10.98
CA GLY A 140 -59.14 30.51 9.65
C GLY A 140 -58.07 31.61 9.62
N GLU A 141 -57.82 32.32 10.72
CA GLU A 141 -56.73 33.29 10.85
C GLU A 141 -55.48 32.63 11.45
N GLU A 142 -54.32 32.87 10.84
CA GLU A 142 -53.04 32.35 11.32
C GLU A 142 -52.58 33.15 12.56
N PHE A 143 -52.42 32.46 13.70
CA PHE A 143 -52.02 33.10 14.96
C PHE A 143 -50.57 32.79 15.38
N ALA A 144 -49.97 31.73 14.84
CA ALA A 144 -48.58 31.35 15.11
C ALA A 144 -48.00 30.46 13.99
N VAL A 145 -46.67 30.37 13.97
CA VAL A 145 -45.92 29.56 13.00
C VAL A 145 -44.99 28.60 13.73
N GLN A 146 -44.90 27.37 13.21
CA GLN A 146 -43.92 26.39 13.63
C GLN A 146 -43.04 25.96 12.45
N TYR A 147 -41.84 25.49 12.74
CA TYR A 147 -40.90 24.99 11.74
C TYR A 147 -40.51 23.55 12.05
N VAL A 148 -40.50 22.71 11.03
CA VAL A 148 -39.96 21.35 11.07
C VAL A 148 -38.60 21.35 10.38
N TYR A 149 -37.55 21.26 11.18
CA TYR A 149 -36.18 21.03 10.72
C TYR A 149 -35.93 19.53 10.61
N TYR A 150 -35.23 19.13 9.55
CA TYR A 150 -34.91 17.73 9.32
C TYR A 150 -33.61 17.56 8.55
N LYS A 151 -33.05 16.35 8.61
CA LYS A 151 -31.89 15.94 7.80
C LYS A 151 -32.07 14.49 7.37
N ASN A 152 -31.17 14.02 6.49
CA ASN A 152 -31.17 12.62 6.05
C ASN A 152 -31.16 11.65 7.24
N SER A 153 -31.84 10.52 7.08
CA SER A 153 -31.70 9.43 8.04
C SER A 153 -30.26 8.96 8.15
N PHE A 154 -29.94 8.33 9.28
CA PHE A 154 -28.61 7.76 9.50
C PHE A 154 -28.25 6.73 8.42
N LEU A 155 -29.23 5.92 7.99
CA LEU A 155 -29.04 4.91 6.96
C LEU A 155 -28.76 5.54 5.58
N LEU A 156 -29.52 6.58 5.20
CA LEU A 156 -29.28 7.30 3.94
C LEU A 156 -27.91 7.98 3.94
N ALA A 157 -27.51 8.60 5.06
CA ALA A 157 -26.17 9.17 5.20
C ALA A 157 -25.06 8.12 5.04
N GLN A 158 -25.26 6.92 5.61
CA GLN A 158 -24.32 5.80 5.41
C GLN A 158 -24.30 5.31 3.96
N LEU A 159 -25.45 5.21 3.29
CA LEU A 159 -25.53 4.81 1.89
C LEU A 159 -24.84 5.81 0.94
N ILE A 160 -24.89 7.10 1.25
CA ILE A 160 -24.14 8.14 0.53
C ILE A 160 -22.63 7.91 0.65
N ALA A 161 -22.13 7.56 1.85
CA ALA A 161 -20.71 7.36 2.10
C ALA A 161 -20.18 5.99 1.62
N TYR A 162 -21.06 4.98 1.56
CA TYR A 162 -20.70 3.58 1.35
C TYR A 162 -19.82 3.32 0.10
N PRO A 163 -20.12 3.87 -1.10
CA PRO A 163 -19.28 3.65 -2.29
C PRO A 163 -17.84 4.12 -2.10
N TYR A 164 -17.64 5.26 -1.43
CA TYR A 164 -16.31 5.83 -1.20
C TYR A 164 -15.50 5.01 -0.20
N ILE A 165 -16.14 4.52 0.86
CA ILE A 165 -15.52 3.62 1.83
C ILE A 165 -15.11 2.32 1.13
N GLN A 166 -16.00 1.72 0.34
CA GLN A 166 -15.72 0.49 -0.41
C GLN A 166 -14.54 0.66 -1.37
N LEU A 167 -14.52 1.74 -2.16
CA LEU A 167 -13.42 2.03 -3.09
C LEU A 167 -12.10 2.29 -2.37
N SER A 168 -12.13 2.94 -1.21
CA SER A 168 -10.95 3.16 -0.38
C SER A 168 -10.35 1.83 0.09
N VAL A 169 -11.18 0.89 0.56
CA VAL A 169 -10.73 -0.45 0.95
C VAL A 169 -10.10 -1.19 -0.24
N ILE A 170 -10.77 -1.19 -1.40
CA ILE A 170 -10.24 -1.81 -2.63
C ILE A 170 -8.89 -1.18 -3.04
N ALA A 171 -8.78 0.14 -2.98
CA ALA A 171 -7.56 0.86 -3.33
C ALA A 171 -6.39 0.49 -2.40
N ILE A 172 -6.63 0.39 -1.10
CA ILE A 172 -5.62 -0.05 -0.12
C ILE A 172 -5.15 -1.47 -0.44
N PHE A 173 -6.07 -2.40 -0.68
CA PHE A 173 -5.72 -3.78 -1.07
C PHE A 173 -4.92 -3.84 -2.37
N ALA A 174 -5.32 -3.06 -3.38
CA ALA A 174 -4.61 -2.97 -4.65
C ALA A 174 -3.19 -2.42 -4.48
N PHE A 175 -3.02 -1.40 -3.63
CA PHE A 175 -1.72 -0.82 -3.33
C PHE A 175 -0.78 -1.81 -2.62
N ILE A 176 -1.26 -2.50 -1.58
CA ILE A 176 -0.49 -3.54 -0.89
C ILE A 176 -0.10 -4.66 -1.86
N SER A 177 -1.04 -5.09 -2.70
CA SER A 177 -0.78 -6.13 -3.72
C SER A 177 0.29 -5.69 -4.72
N TYR A 178 0.25 -4.42 -5.15
CA TYR A 178 1.26 -3.85 -6.02
C TYR A 178 2.65 -3.84 -5.38
N LEU A 179 2.77 -3.41 -4.11
CA LEU A 179 4.03 -3.45 -3.37
C LEU A 179 4.59 -4.87 -3.24
N ALA A 180 3.75 -5.82 -2.84
CA ALA A 180 4.13 -7.22 -2.69
C ALA A 180 4.59 -7.82 -4.04
N PHE A 181 3.88 -7.52 -5.13
CA PHE A 181 4.23 -7.98 -6.47
C PHE A 181 5.57 -7.40 -6.95
N ASN A 182 5.79 -6.10 -6.76
CA ASN A 182 7.04 -5.44 -7.13
C ASN A 182 8.23 -6.04 -6.37
N TYR A 183 8.10 -6.16 -5.05
CA TYR A 183 9.12 -6.78 -4.21
C TYR A 183 9.40 -8.23 -4.64
N SER A 184 8.34 -9.02 -4.90
CA SER A 184 8.49 -10.39 -5.38
C SER A 184 9.22 -10.47 -6.73
N LYS A 185 8.98 -9.51 -7.63
CA LYS A 185 9.64 -9.46 -8.94
C LYS A 185 11.12 -9.15 -8.84
N GLU A 186 11.49 -8.19 -8.01
CA GLU A 186 12.88 -7.86 -7.75
C GLU A 186 13.60 -9.03 -7.08
N ALA A 187 12.98 -9.66 -6.09
CA ALA A 187 13.54 -10.84 -5.42
C ALA A 187 13.71 -12.04 -6.38
N GLU A 188 12.76 -12.26 -7.28
CA GLU A 188 12.86 -13.29 -8.33
C GLU A 188 14.05 -13.01 -9.26
N GLN A 189 14.21 -11.77 -9.74
CA GLN A 189 15.35 -11.38 -10.56
C GLN A 189 16.67 -11.57 -9.83
N ASN A 190 16.79 -11.09 -8.59
CA ASN A 190 18.00 -11.24 -7.79
C ASN A 190 18.38 -12.71 -7.60
N ARG A 191 17.40 -13.60 -7.37
CA ARG A 191 17.64 -15.04 -7.30
C ARG A 191 18.08 -15.64 -8.62
N LEU A 192 17.49 -15.22 -9.74
CA LEU A 192 17.91 -15.65 -11.08
C LEU A 192 19.33 -15.20 -11.39
N TRP A 193 19.70 -13.96 -11.05
CA TRP A 193 21.07 -13.44 -11.21
C TRP A 193 22.10 -14.25 -10.42
N VAL A 194 21.80 -14.55 -9.14
CA VAL A 194 22.65 -15.43 -8.32
C VAL A 194 22.78 -16.82 -8.93
N GLY A 195 21.66 -17.40 -9.40
CA GLY A 195 21.67 -18.72 -10.04
C GLY A 195 22.49 -18.76 -11.32
N LEU A 196 22.33 -17.76 -12.20
CA LEU A 196 23.08 -17.63 -13.45
C LEU A 196 24.57 -17.43 -13.21
N ALA A 197 24.94 -16.61 -12.21
CA ALA A 197 26.35 -16.41 -11.84
C ALA A 197 27.00 -17.72 -11.40
N LYS A 198 26.30 -18.51 -10.58
CA LYS A 198 26.80 -19.79 -10.08
C LYS A 198 26.92 -20.85 -11.18
N GLU A 199 25.91 -20.97 -12.04
CA GLU A 199 25.93 -21.89 -13.18
C GLU A 199 27.04 -21.53 -14.17
N THR A 200 27.19 -20.25 -14.49
CA THR A 200 28.26 -19.76 -15.39
C THR A 200 29.64 -20.03 -14.78
N ALA A 201 29.82 -19.78 -13.48
CA ALA A 201 31.07 -20.08 -12.80
C ALA A 201 31.42 -21.57 -12.85
N HIS A 202 30.43 -22.44 -12.66
CA HIS A 202 30.61 -23.88 -12.82
C HIS A 202 31.03 -24.24 -14.25
N GLN A 203 30.36 -23.69 -15.26
CA GLN A 203 30.67 -23.91 -16.68
C GLN A 203 32.06 -23.38 -17.08
N LEU A 204 32.57 -22.33 -16.44
CA LEU A 204 33.92 -21.80 -16.67
C LEU A 204 35.03 -22.64 -16.02
N GLY A 205 34.73 -23.46 -15.01
CA GLY A 205 35.75 -24.29 -14.32
C GLY A 205 36.40 -25.33 -15.23
N THR A 206 35.61 -26.01 -16.06
CA THR A 206 36.10 -27.04 -17.00
C THR A 206 37.08 -26.50 -18.06
N PRO A 207 36.79 -25.41 -18.80
CA PRO A 207 37.74 -24.84 -19.75
C PRO A 207 38.97 -24.21 -19.06
N LEU A 208 38.84 -23.66 -17.84
CA LEU A 208 40.01 -23.18 -17.10
C LEU A 208 40.97 -24.32 -16.74
N SER A 209 40.42 -25.48 -16.37
CA SER A 209 41.21 -26.66 -16.02
C SER A 209 41.96 -27.22 -17.24
N SER A 210 41.34 -27.21 -18.43
CA SER A 210 42.03 -27.62 -19.66
C SER A 210 43.11 -26.61 -20.07
N LEU A 211 42.89 -25.30 -19.87
CA LEU A 211 43.91 -24.27 -20.10
C LEU A 211 45.12 -24.43 -19.17
N MET A 212 44.92 -24.74 -17.89
CA MET A 212 46.02 -25.06 -16.97
C MET A 212 46.82 -26.28 -17.45
N ALA A 213 46.15 -27.33 -17.94
CA ALA A 213 46.82 -28.50 -18.49
C ALA A 213 47.67 -28.15 -19.72
N TRP A 214 47.18 -27.29 -20.61
CA TRP A 214 47.96 -26.81 -21.76
C TRP A 214 49.17 -25.97 -21.36
N VAL A 215 49.05 -25.12 -20.34
CA VAL A 215 50.19 -24.36 -19.80
C VAL A 215 51.26 -25.29 -19.23
N GLU A 216 50.86 -26.37 -18.55
CA GLU A 216 51.82 -27.36 -18.04
C GLU A 216 52.57 -28.06 -19.18
N VAL A 217 51.87 -28.45 -20.25
CA VAL A 217 52.51 -29.02 -21.45
C VAL A 217 53.49 -28.02 -22.10
N MET A 218 53.15 -26.72 -22.15
CA MET A 218 54.02 -25.69 -22.71
C MET A 218 55.29 -25.45 -21.87
N ARG A 219 55.28 -25.78 -20.57
CA ARG A 219 56.47 -25.66 -19.70
C ARG A 219 57.51 -26.74 -19.97
N ASP A 220 57.06 -27.89 -20.42
CA ASP A 220 57.91 -29.03 -20.75
C ASP A 220 58.51 -28.93 -22.17
N ASP A 221 58.01 -28.01 -23.00
CA ASP A 221 58.54 -27.75 -24.34
C ASP A 221 59.78 -26.81 -24.30
N PRO A 222 60.97 -27.28 -24.76
CA PRO A 222 62.21 -26.51 -24.72
C PRO A 222 62.18 -25.19 -25.51
N ASP A 223 61.40 -25.10 -26.58
CA ASP A 223 61.34 -23.92 -27.45
C ASP A 223 60.47 -22.80 -26.88
N LEU A 224 59.43 -23.17 -26.12
CA LEU A 224 58.48 -22.24 -25.48
C LEU A 224 58.97 -21.74 -24.12
N LYS A 225 59.81 -22.53 -23.44
CA LYS A 225 60.38 -22.21 -22.12
C LYS A 225 61.16 -20.89 -22.09
N ASN A 226 61.83 -20.52 -23.19
CA ASN A 226 62.70 -19.36 -23.26
C ASN A 226 61.97 -18.01 -23.45
N ARG A 227 60.64 -17.99 -23.56
CA ARG A 227 59.87 -16.77 -23.87
C ARG A 227 58.98 -16.25 -22.73
N ASN A 228 59.01 -16.87 -21.55
CA ASN A 228 58.13 -16.55 -20.41
C ASN A 228 56.60 -16.55 -20.73
N ILE A 229 56.18 -17.07 -21.89
CA ILE A 229 54.78 -17.06 -22.33
C ILE A 229 53.90 -17.91 -21.41
N ALA A 230 54.40 -19.08 -21.00
CA ALA A 230 53.69 -19.97 -20.09
C ALA A 230 53.46 -19.33 -18.71
N GLU A 231 54.42 -18.53 -18.22
CA GLU A 231 54.30 -17.84 -16.92
C GLU A 231 53.27 -16.71 -16.97
N GLU A 232 53.23 -15.93 -18.05
CA GLU A 232 52.21 -14.89 -18.23
C GLU A 232 50.80 -15.48 -18.44
N LEU A 233 50.67 -16.55 -19.23
CA LEU A 233 49.39 -17.27 -19.38
C LEU A 233 48.90 -17.86 -18.05
N GLU A 234 49.80 -18.44 -17.26
CA GLU A 234 49.43 -18.96 -15.94
C GLU A 234 48.89 -17.85 -15.03
N LYS A 235 49.54 -16.67 -15.03
CA LYS A 235 49.07 -15.52 -14.24
C LYS A 235 47.64 -15.13 -14.63
N ASP A 236 47.32 -15.10 -15.92
CA ASP A 236 45.99 -14.72 -16.38
C ASP A 236 44.94 -15.79 -16.10
N ILE A 237 45.26 -17.07 -16.30
CA ILE A 237 44.38 -18.19 -15.93
C ILE A 237 44.11 -18.17 -14.43
N ARG A 238 45.13 -17.95 -13.59
CA ARG A 238 44.97 -17.85 -12.13
C ARG A 238 44.03 -16.71 -11.73
N LYS A 239 44.10 -15.56 -12.39
CA LYS A 239 43.12 -14.46 -12.17
C LYS A 239 41.71 -14.92 -12.54
N LEU A 240 41.53 -15.56 -13.68
CA LEU A 240 40.22 -16.07 -14.12
C LEU A 240 39.66 -17.14 -13.16
N THR A 241 40.52 -17.99 -12.60
CA THR A 241 40.14 -18.96 -11.56
C THR A 241 39.62 -18.25 -10.31
N ILE A 242 40.34 -17.25 -9.80
CA ILE A 242 39.92 -16.48 -8.62
C ILE A 242 38.57 -15.79 -8.88
N VAL A 243 38.40 -15.18 -10.06
CA VAL A 243 37.13 -14.54 -10.45
C VAL A 243 36.01 -15.58 -10.49
N THR A 244 36.24 -16.73 -11.12
CA THR A 244 35.27 -17.83 -11.21
C THR A 244 34.89 -18.38 -9.84
N GLU A 245 35.85 -18.56 -8.93
CA GLU A 245 35.60 -18.96 -7.53
C GLU A 245 34.76 -17.93 -6.77
N ARG A 246 35.05 -16.64 -6.93
CA ARG A 246 34.25 -15.55 -6.33
C ARG A 246 32.81 -15.60 -6.85
N PHE A 247 32.60 -15.78 -8.16
CA PHE A 247 31.27 -15.92 -8.77
C PHE A 247 30.52 -17.18 -8.30
N SER A 248 31.19 -18.33 -8.20
CA SER A 248 30.61 -19.58 -7.67
C SER A 248 30.15 -19.44 -6.22
N SER A 249 30.85 -18.58 -5.47
CA SER A 249 30.56 -18.31 -4.07
C SER A 249 29.35 -17.38 -3.86
N ILE A 250 28.88 -16.67 -4.90
CA ILE A 250 27.72 -15.78 -4.80
C ILE A 250 26.47 -16.58 -4.39
N GLY A 251 25.89 -16.23 -3.24
CA GLY A 251 24.66 -16.85 -2.73
C GLY A 251 24.83 -18.24 -2.11
N SER A 252 26.06 -18.71 -1.89
CA SER A 252 26.34 -19.92 -1.10
C SER A 252 26.93 -19.56 0.27
N VAL A 253 26.76 -20.43 1.26
CA VAL A 253 27.41 -20.26 2.57
C VAL A 253 28.90 -20.59 2.39
N PRO A 254 29.82 -19.64 2.59
CA PRO A 254 31.23 -19.86 2.32
C PRO A 254 31.86 -20.78 3.36
N VAL A 255 32.77 -21.66 2.93
CA VAL A 255 33.51 -22.56 3.82
C VAL A 255 34.64 -21.76 4.49
N LEU A 256 34.56 -21.59 5.80
CA LEU A 256 35.55 -20.85 6.57
C LEU A 256 36.73 -21.75 6.94
N LYS A 257 37.95 -21.28 6.69
CA LYS A 257 39.20 -21.94 7.11
C LYS A 257 39.94 -21.05 8.08
N GLN A 258 40.72 -21.65 8.97
CA GLN A 258 41.58 -20.91 9.87
C GLN A 258 42.75 -20.34 9.06
N GLU A 259 42.75 -19.02 8.85
CA GLU A 259 43.75 -18.32 8.03
C GLU A 259 44.40 -17.20 8.85
N ASN A 260 45.64 -16.81 8.52
CA ASN A 260 46.27 -15.61 9.06
C ASN A 260 45.72 -14.36 8.34
N VAL A 261 44.91 -13.59 9.05
CA VAL A 261 44.22 -12.41 8.52
C VAL A 261 45.20 -11.30 8.14
N VAL A 262 46.29 -11.15 8.89
CA VAL A 262 47.32 -10.13 8.62
C VAL A 262 48.00 -10.42 7.30
N SER A 263 48.32 -11.69 7.03
CA SER A 263 48.86 -12.12 5.74
C SER A 263 47.90 -11.82 4.60
N LEU A 264 46.61 -12.11 4.75
CA LEU A 264 45.60 -11.83 3.71
C LEU A 264 45.48 -10.32 3.43
N ILE A 265 45.45 -9.47 4.46
CA ILE A 265 45.42 -8.00 4.28
C ILE A 265 46.67 -7.53 3.54
N ASN A 266 47.85 -7.99 3.95
CA ASN A 266 49.11 -7.62 3.32
C ASN A 266 49.18 -8.08 1.86
N ASN A 267 48.65 -9.25 1.53
CA ASN A 267 48.54 -9.72 0.13
C ASN A 267 47.74 -8.73 -0.72
N VAL A 268 46.56 -8.30 -0.24
CA VAL A 268 45.70 -7.33 -0.94
C VAL A 268 46.40 -5.98 -1.10
N VAL A 269 47.02 -5.46 -0.04
CA VAL A 269 47.71 -4.17 -0.07
C VAL A 269 48.91 -4.21 -1.03
N ASN A 270 49.73 -5.26 -0.98
CA ASN A 270 50.86 -5.43 -1.89
C ASN A 270 50.42 -5.59 -3.34
N TYR A 271 49.27 -6.24 -3.58
CA TYR A 271 48.67 -6.37 -4.90
C TYR A 271 48.11 -5.04 -5.44
N LEU A 272 47.53 -4.20 -4.57
CA LEU A 272 46.94 -2.91 -4.97
C LEU A 272 47.97 -1.80 -5.14
N ARG A 273 48.99 -1.71 -4.26
CA ARG A 273 50.02 -0.66 -4.29
C ARG A 273 50.56 -0.31 -5.69
N PRO A 274 51.02 -1.25 -6.52
CA PRO A 274 51.57 -0.92 -7.85
C PRO A 274 50.52 -0.47 -8.87
N ARG A 275 49.22 -0.62 -8.58
CA ARG A 275 48.11 -0.26 -9.47
C ARG A 275 47.38 1.02 -9.07
N LEU A 276 47.72 1.58 -7.91
CA LEU A 276 47.15 2.82 -7.42
C LEU A 276 48.04 4.01 -7.80
N SER A 277 47.45 5.21 -7.85
CA SER A 277 48.19 6.45 -8.08
C SER A 277 49.32 6.59 -7.06
N ALA A 278 50.50 7.05 -7.50
CA ALA A 278 51.64 7.32 -6.63
C ALA A 278 51.36 8.34 -5.51
N LYS A 279 50.25 9.08 -5.61
CA LYS A 279 49.77 10.01 -4.56
C LYS A 279 49.05 9.32 -3.40
N VAL A 280 48.67 8.05 -3.55
CA VAL A 280 47.95 7.29 -2.53
C VAL A 280 48.93 6.44 -1.72
N ARG A 281 48.91 6.58 -0.39
CA ARG A 281 49.67 5.74 0.54
C ARG A 281 48.72 4.84 1.32
N ILE A 282 49.03 3.54 1.36
CA ILE A 282 48.30 2.55 2.17
C ILE A 282 49.25 2.01 3.23
N ASP A 283 48.90 2.26 4.50
CA ASP A 283 49.61 1.82 5.69
C ASP A 283 48.73 0.82 6.46
N VAL A 284 49.32 -0.31 6.88
CA VAL A 284 48.63 -1.37 7.63
C VAL A 284 49.18 -1.39 9.05
N TYR A 285 48.31 -1.20 10.04
CA TYR A 285 48.66 -1.24 11.46
C TYR A 285 48.04 -2.48 12.10
N THR A 286 48.86 -3.35 12.69
CA THR A 286 48.41 -4.58 13.35
C THR A 286 48.95 -4.69 14.77
N LEU A 287 48.20 -5.35 15.65
CA LEU A 287 48.59 -5.60 17.04
C LEU A 287 49.56 -6.79 17.17
N SER A 288 49.58 -7.68 16.17
CA SER A 288 50.43 -8.86 16.06
C SER A 288 50.49 -9.29 14.60
N GLU A 289 51.55 -10.01 14.20
CA GLU A 289 51.68 -10.59 12.86
C GLU A 289 50.93 -11.92 12.69
N ASN A 290 50.56 -12.57 13.81
CA ASN A 290 49.92 -13.89 13.81
C ASN A 290 48.49 -13.82 14.35
N ILE A 291 47.62 -13.08 13.66
CA ILE A 291 46.19 -13.02 14.00
C ILE A 291 45.46 -13.99 13.07
N SER A 292 44.93 -15.07 13.65
CA SER A 292 44.16 -16.08 12.91
C SER A 292 42.66 -15.95 13.13
N ALA A 293 41.89 -16.12 12.06
CA ALA A 293 40.43 -16.18 12.12
C ALA A 293 39.87 -17.19 11.11
N TYR A 294 38.65 -17.66 11.36
CA TYR A 294 37.91 -18.48 10.41
C TYR A 294 37.34 -17.58 9.30
N VAL A 295 37.98 -17.58 8.14
CA VAL A 295 37.60 -16.73 7.00
C VAL A 295 37.63 -17.53 5.69
N HIS A 296 36.87 -17.07 4.70
CA HIS A 296 36.99 -17.54 3.32
C HIS A 296 37.91 -16.59 2.56
N ALA A 297 39.19 -16.92 2.47
CA ALA A 297 40.24 -16.02 1.98
C ALA A 297 39.90 -15.30 0.66
N PRO A 298 39.44 -15.97 -0.43
CA PRO A 298 39.13 -15.29 -1.68
C PRO A 298 38.03 -14.22 -1.60
N LEU A 299 37.05 -14.41 -0.71
CA LEU A 299 35.95 -13.46 -0.50
C LEU A 299 36.38 -12.32 0.42
N PHE A 300 37.13 -12.65 1.47
CA PHE A 300 37.66 -11.66 2.40
C PHE A 300 38.61 -10.69 1.68
N GLU A 301 39.54 -11.21 0.88
CA GLU A 301 40.44 -10.40 0.06
C GLU A 301 39.66 -9.54 -0.95
N TRP A 302 38.58 -10.06 -1.52
CA TRP A 302 37.72 -9.32 -2.44
C TRP A 302 36.99 -8.14 -1.79
N VAL A 303 36.49 -8.32 -0.56
CA VAL A 303 35.87 -7.25 0.22
C VAL A 303 36.88 -6.14 0.47
N LEU A 304 38.09 -6.48 0.92
CA LEU A 304 39.17 -5.52 1.13
C LEU A 304 39.55 -4.80 -0.17
N GLU A 305 39.65 -5.54 -1.28
CA GLU A 305 39.95 -4.98 -2.60
C GLU A 305 38.93 -3.91 -3.00
N ASN A 306 37.63 -4.19 -2.85
CA ASN A 306 36.56 -3.24 -3.15
C ASN A 306 36.55 -2.04 -2.22
N LEU A 307 36.74 -2.25 -0.91
CA LEU A 307 36.79 -1.15 0.06
C LEU A 307 37.95 -0.19 -0.25
N CYS A 308 39.14 -0.72 -0.54
CA CYS A 308 40.30 0.09 -0.88
C CYS A 308 40.10 0.86 -2.20
N LYS A 309 39.52 0.23 -3.23
CA LYS A 309 39.21 0.93 -4.50
C LYS A 309 38.21 2.06 -4.29
N ASN A 310 37.11 1.80 -3.60
CA ASN A 310 36.10 2.83 -3.29
C ASN A 310 36.70 4.01 -2.51
N ALA A 311 37.59 3.74 -1.56
CA ALA A 311 38.29 4.79 -0.82
C ALA A 311 39.21 5.62 -1.74
N VAL A 312 39.93 4.98 -2.66
CA VAL A 312 40.76 5.66 -3.65
C VAL A 312 39.92 6.54 -4.58
N ASP A 313 38.83 6.01 -5.11
CA ASP A 313 37.94 6.73 -6.01
C ASP A 313 37.34 7.97 -5.33
N ALA A 314 36.94 7.83 -4.07
CA ALA A 314 36.44 8.95 -3.25
C ALA A 314 37.49 10.05 -3.01
N MET A 315 38.78 9.71 -2.93
CA MET A 315 39.87 10.69 -2.80
C MET A 315 40.20 11.42 -4.11
N SER A 316 39.77 10.87 -5.25
CA SER A 316 39.96 11.47 -6.58
C SER A 316 38.80 12.36 -7.04
N SER A 317 37.73 12.46 -6.23
CA SER A 317 36.64 13.42 -6.36
C SER A 317 36.95 14.71 -5.61
#